data_AF-A0A9X1Q4V5-F1
#
_entry.id   AF-A0A9X1Q4V5-F1
#
_cell.length_a   1.000
_cell.length_b   1.000
_cell.length_c   1.000
_cell.angle_alpha   90.00
_cell.angle_beta   90.00
_cell.angle_gamma   90.00
#
_symmetry.space_group_name_H-M   'P 1'
#
loop_
_entity.id
_entity.type
_entity.pdbx_description
1 polymer ?
#
loop_
_entity_poly.entity_id
_entity_poly.type
_entity_poly.pdbx_seq_one_letter_code
_entity_poly.pdbx_strand_id
1 'polypeptide(L)'
;MTVSATKPSADHLMDTPLPMLISELGVTLTDSPITDRTFFGTVIVQRKTGELRLTMPTGRSELEHDTVARYLLAQALGVPVPDMPAPFVTTRIPAKQTEVTP
;
A
#
# COMPACT_ATOMS: atom_id res chain seq x y z
N MET A 1 19.68 -2.22 -9.54
CA MET A 1 19.66 -3.16 -8.40
C MET A 1 18.22 -3.59 -8.19
N THR A 2 17.86 -4.81 -8.58
CA THR A 2 16.54 -5.39 -8.31
C THR A 2 16.54 -5.90 -6.88
N VAL A 3 15.94 -5.15 -5.97
CA VAL A 3 15.67 -5.64 -4.61
C VAL A 3 14.61 -6.74 -4.76
N SER A 4 15.01 -8.00 -4.65
CA SER A 4 14.04 -9.06 -4.31
C SER A 4 13.56 -8.72 -2.91
N ALA A 5 12.48 -7.96 -2.80
CA ALA A 5 11.94 -7.55 -1.53
C ALA A 5 11.46 -8.82 -0.80
N THR A 6 12.30 -9.35 0.09
CA THR A 6 11.86 -10.31 1.09
C THR A 6 10.73 -9.65 1.84
N LYS A 7 9.59 -10.34 1.92
CA LYS A 7 8.42 -9.92 2.68
C LYS A 7 8.85 -9.48 4.09
N PRO A 8 8.57 -8.23 4.51
CA PRO A 8 8.95 -7.77 5.85
C PRO A 8 8.15 -8.52 6.91
N SER A 9 8.71 -8.63 8.12
CA SER A 9 7.95 -9.10 9.28
C SER A 9 6.90 -8.05 9.69
N ALA A 10 5.89 -8.48 10.45
CA ALA A 10 4.91 -7.57 11.03
C ALA A 10 5.59 -6.54 11.93
N ASP A 11 6.49 -6.97 12.81
CA ASP A 11 7.24 -6.08 13.72
C ASP A 11 8.03 -5.03 12.94
N HIS A 12 8.77 -5.43 11.89
CA HIS A 12 9.52 -4.48 11.06
C HIS A 12 8.59 -3.45 10.40
N LEU A 13 7.44 -3.91 9.89
CA LEU A 13 6.46 -3.04 9.25
C LEU A 13 5.78 -2.08 10.23
N MET A 14 5.70 -2.42 11.52
CA MET A 14 5.05 -1.59 12.55
C MET A 14 6.02 -0.66 13.28
N ASP A 15 7.25 -1.11 13.51
CA ASP A 15 8.23 -0.38 14.33
C ASP A 15 9.11 0.56 13.50
N THR A 16 9.30 0.27 12.21
CA THR A 16 10.19 1.08 11.37
C THR A 16 9.52 2.41 10.98
N PRO A 17 10.21 3.56 11.04
CA PRO A 17 9.66 4.82 10.58
C PRO A 17 9.17 4.72 9.11
N LEU A 18 7.97 5.23 8.82
CA LEU A 18 7.36 5.08 7.49
C LEU A 18 8.25 5.57 6.33
N PRO A 19 8.97 6.72 6.43
CA PRO A 19 9.86 7.15 5.36
C PRO A 19 10.97 6.13 5.04
N MET A 20 11.46 5.43 6.06
CA MET A 20 12.46 4.36 5.91
C MET A 20 11.83 3.14 5.24
N LEU A 21 10.64 2.70 5.67
CA LEU A 21 9.90 1.61 5.02
C LEU A 21 9.63 1.87 3.55
N ILE A 22 9.21 3.10 3.20
CA ILE A 22 8.94 3.49 1.81
C ILE A 22 10.20 3.32 0.96
N SER A 23 11.34 3.80 1.47
CA SER A 23 12.63 3.68 0.79
C SER A 23 13.09 2.23 0.66
N GLU A 24 13.01 1.44 1.73
CA GLU A 24 13.44 0.04 1.76
C GLU A 24 12.62 -0.85 0.81
N LEU A 25 11.31 -0.64 0.79
CA LEU A 25 10.38 -1.43 -0.02
C LEU A 25 10.28 -0.94 -1.47
N GLY A 26 10.97 0.15 -1.82
CA GLY A 26 10.87 0.79 -3.14
C GLY A 26 9.45 1.27 -3.45
N VAL A 27 8.70 1.68 -2.41
CA VAL A 27 7.33 2.18 -2.56
C VAL A 27 7.39 3.62 -3.04
N THR A 28 6.58 3.98 -4.03
CA THR A 28 6.32 5.38 -4.34
C THR A 28 5.05 5.82 -3.62
N LEU A 29 5.17 6.77 -2.68
CA LEU A 29 4.04 7.42 -2.06
C LEU A 29 3.55 8.58 -2.95
N THR A 30 2.24 8.65 -3.17
CA THR A 30 1.60 9.66 -4.02
C THR A 30 0.31 10.18 -3.38
N ASP A 31 0.05 11.45 -3.57
CA ASP A 31 -1.19 12.06 -3.11
C ASP A 31 -2.35 11.72 -4.05
N SER A 32 -3.52 11.44 -3.46
CA SER A 32 -4.77 11.21 -4.17
C SER A 32 -5.64 12.46 -4.17
N PRO A 33 -6.17 12.89 -5.33
CA PRO A 33 -7.19 13.94 -5.38
C PRO A 33 -8.60 13.43 -5.03
N ILE A 34 -8.77 12.13 -4.71
CA ILE A 34 -10.08 11.55 -4.37
C ILE A 34 -10.58 12.17 -3.07
N THR A 35 -11.75 12.82 -3.14
CA THR A 35 -12.39 13.53 -2.03
C THR A 35 -13.44 12.70 -1.28
N ASP A 36 -13.68 11.46 -1.72
CA ASP A 36 -14.58 10.53 -1.03
C ASP A 36 -14.07 10.27 0.39
N ARG A 37 -14.92 10.55 1.39
CA ARG A 37 -14.57 10.39 2.80
C ARG A 37 -14.32 8.93 3.20
N THR A 38 -14.88 7.99 2.43
CA THR A 38 -14.70 6.54 2.62
C THR A 38 -13.43 6.01 1.97
N PHE A 39 -12.78 6.81 1.12
CA PHE A 39 -11.48 6.47 0.55
C PHE A 39 -10.37 6.81 1.54
N PHE A 40 -9.61 5.80 1.96
CA PHE A 40 -8.48 5.92 2.88
C PHE A 40 -7.12 5.61 2.23
N GLY A 41 -7.11 5.05 1.02
CA GLY A 41 -5.88 4.81 0.26
C GLY A 41 -5.95 3.55 -0.60
N THR A 42 -4.90 3.34 -1.40
CA THR A 42 -4.74 2.14 -2.22
C THR A 42 -3.27 1.82 -2.43
N VAL A 43 -2.94 0.52 -2.57
CA VAL A 43 -1.63 0.07 -3.03
C VAL A 43 -1.78 -0.60 -4.38
N ILE A 44 -1.04 -0.10 -5.36
CA ILE A 44 -0.99 -0.61 -6.72
C ILE A 44 0.32 -1.36 -6.90
N VAL A 45 0.22 -2.65 -7.21
CA VAL A 45 1.38 -3.47 -7.61
C VAL A 45 1.49 -3.44 -9.13
N GLN A 46 2.55 -2.81 -9.65
CA GLN A 46 2.79 -2.75 -11.08
C GLN A 46 3.17 -4.12 -11.63
N ARG A 47 2.34 -4.69 -12.52
CA ARG A 47 2.55 -6.04 -13.07
C ARG A 47 3.90 -6.26 -13.73
N LYS A 48 4.43 -5.25 -14.43
CA LYS A 48 5.65 -5.39 -15.24
C LYS A 48 6.93 -5.25 -14.43
N THR A 49 6.92 -4.39 -13.42
CA THR A 49 8.13 -4.03 -12.65
C THR A 49 8.11 -4.59 -11.23
N GLY A 50 6.95 -4.99 -10.72
CA GLY A 50 6.76 -5.35 -9.31
C GLY A 50 6.73 -4.14 -8.38
N GLU A 51 6.87 -2.92 -8.90
CA GLU A 51 6.89 -1.70 -8.10
C GLU A 51 5.59 -1.48 -7.37
N LEU A 52 5.71 -1.04 -6.11
CA LEU A 52 4.58 -0.69 -5.27
C LEU A 52 4.36 0.82 -5.34
N ARG A 53 3.13 1.22 -5.67
CA ARG A 53 2.69 2.60 -5.52
C ARG A 53 1.61 2.67 -4.46
N LEU A 54 1.90 3.41 -3.39
CA LEU A 54 0.93 3.76 -2.36
C LEU A 54 0.32 5.12 -2.70
N THR A 55 -1.00 5.20 -2.78
CA THR A 55 -1.71 6.45 -3.04
C THR A 55 -2.69 6.72 -1.90
N MET A 56 -2.59 7.90 -1.27
CA MET A 56 -3.35 8.25 -0.07
C MET A 56 -4.02 9.63 -0.17
N PRO A 57 -5.19 9.84 0.44
CA PRO A 57 -5.87 11.14 0.42
C PRO A 57 -5.06 12.22 1.13
N THR A 58 -5.13 13.45 0.63
CA THR A 58 -4.50 14.61 1.27
C THR A 58 -5.36 15.15 2.43
N GLY A 59 -4.73 15.92 3.32
CA GLY A 59 -5.43 16.60 4.42
C GLY A 59 -5.88 15.69 5.57
N ARG A 60 -5.43 14.43 5.60
CA ARG A 60 -5.57 13.52 6.75
C ARG A 60 -4.46 13.76 7.77
N SER A 61 -4.71 13.35 9.02
CA SER A 61 -3.69 13.45 10.07
C SER A 61 -2.48 12.57 9.76
N GLU A 62 -1.28 12.96 10.21
CA GLU A 62 -0.08 12.15 10.03
C GLU A 62 -0.22 10.75 10.64
N LEU A 63 -0.90 10.64 11.78
CA LEU A 63 -1.15 9.35 12.45
C LEU A 63 -2.09 8.45 11.64
N GLU A 64 -3.17 8.99 11.09
CA GLU A 64 -4.08 8.26 10.20
C GLU A 64 -3.33 7.80 8.95
N HIS A 65 -2.54 8.70 8.37
CA HIS A 65 -1.74 8.42 7.18
C HIS A 65 -0.72 7.29 7.44
N ASP A 66 0.03 7.37 8.54
CA ASP A 66 1.02 6.36 8.90
C ASP A 66 0.38 4.99 9.17
N THR A 67 -0.68 4.97 9.96
CA THR A 67 -1.41 3.74 10.31
C THR A 67 -1.94 3.06 9.04
N VAL A 68 -2.66 3.81 8.20
CA VAL A 68 -3.30 3.25 7.00
C VAL A 68 -2.25 2.80 5.98
N ALA A 69 -1.15 3.56 5.81
CA ALA A 69 -0.06 3.16 4.92
C ALA A 69 0.49 1.77 5.29
N ARG A 70 0.75 1.53 6.57
CA ARG A 70 1.27 0.24 7.07
C ARG A 70 0.29 -0.90 6.82
N TYR A 71 -0.99 -0.70 7.13
CA TYR A 71 -2.01 -1.74 6.88
C TYR A 71 -2.17 -2.05 5.39
N LEU A 72 -2.18 -1.04 4.53
CA LEU A 72 -2.27 -1.26 3.08
C LEU A 72 -1.04 -1.99 2.53
N LEU A 73 0.16 -1.63 2.99
CA LEU A 73 1.41 -2.31 2.62
C LEU A 73 1.42 -3.76 3.15
N ALA A 74 0.96 -4.00 4.38
CA ALA A 74 0.84 -5.34 4.95
C ALA A 74 -0.01 -6.23 4.07
N GLN A 75 -1.19 -5.75 3.67
CA GLN A 75 -2.11 -6.51 2.82
C GLN A 75 -1.59 -6.74 1.41
N ALA A 76 -0.87 -5.77 0.83
CA ALA A 76 -0.27 -5.90 -0.50
C ALA A 76 0.89 -6.91 -0.51
N LEU A 77 1.71 -6.91 0.54
CA LEU A 77 2.85 -7.80 0.74
C LEU A 77 2.48 -9.15 1.39
N GLY A 78 1.22 -9.30 1.79
CA GLY A 78 0.70 -10.49 2.47
C GLY A 78 1.24 -10.69 3.89
N VAL A 79 1.73 -9.64 4.56
CA VAL A 79 2.22 -9.67 5.94
C VAL A 79 1.04 -9.95 6.88
N PRO A 80 1.15 -10.97 7.76
CA PRO A 80 0.07 -11.29 8.68
C PRO A 80 0.01 -10.23 9.77
N VAL A 81 -0.99 -9.37 9.70
CA VAL A 81 -1.33 -8.37 10.71
C VAL A 81 -2.80 -8.55 11.09
N PRO A 82 -3.26 -8.08 12.26
CA PRO A 82 -4.69 -8.06 12.56
C PRO A 82 -5.48 -7.39 11.44
N ASP A 83 -6.73 -7.78 11.25
CA ASP A 83 -7.58 -7.09 10.29
C ASP A 83 -7.78 -5.63 10.70
N MET A 84 -7.99 -4.75 9.72
CA MET A 84 -8.37 -3.38 10.02
C MET A 84 -9.73 -3.35 10.73
N PRO A 85 -9.93 -2.44 11.69
CA PRO A 85 -11.21 -2.32 12.37
C PRO A 85 -12.31 -1.87 11.40
N ALA A 86 -13.53 -2.35 11.62
CA ALA A 86 -14.69 -1.80 10.92
C ALA A 86 -14.80 -0.28 11.16
N PRO A 87 -15.22 0.52 10.17
CA PRO A 87 -15.77 0.12 8.87
C PRO A 87 -14.74 -0.01 7.73
N PHE A 88 -13.43 -0.01 8.03
CA PHE A 88 -12.41 -0.01 6.99
C PHE A 88 -12.30 -1.38 6.31
N VAL A 89 -12.56 -1.41 5.00
CA VAL A 89 -12.51 -2.64 4.19
C VAL A 89 -11.67 -2.39 2.94
N THR A 90 -10.79 -3.32 2.62
CA THR A 90 -9.99 -3.33 1.40
C THR A 90 -10.53 -4.37 0.43
N THR A 91 -10.47 -4.05 -0.86
CA THR A 91 -10.85 -4.97 -1.93
C THR A 91 -9.67 -5.15 -2.87
N ARG A 92 -9.34 -6.40 -3.21
CA ARG A 92 -8.36 -6.69 -4.25
C ARG A 92 -9.01 -6.60 -5.62
N ILE A 93 -8.56 -5.65 -6.43
CA ILE A 93 -9.00 -5.52 -7.82
C ILE A 93 -7.95 -6.20 -8.71
N PRO A 94 -8.24 -7.36 -9.32
CA PRO A 94 -7.32 -7.94 -10.28
C PRO A 94 -7.23 -6.98 -11.47
N ALA A 95 -6.00 -6.64 -11.90
CA ALA A 95 -5.87 -5.79 -13.06
C ALA A 95 -6.55 -6.47 -14.28
N LYS A 96 -7.35 -5.72 -15.05
CA LYS A 96 -7.99 -6.26 -16.25
C LYS A 96 -6.92 -6.90 -17.15
N GLN A 97 -7.14 -8.12 -17.62
CA GLN A 97 -6.40 -8.63 -18.78
C GLN A 97 -6.87 -7.78 -19.96
N THR A 98 -6.04 -6.87 -20.44
CA THR A 98 -6.30 -6.27 -21.75
C THR A 98 -6.04 -7.38 -22.76
N GLU A 99 -7.11 -7.98 -23.24
CA GLU A 99 -7.10 -8.93 -24.35
C GLU A 99 -6.49 -8.19 -25.55
N VAL A 100 -5.24 -8.51 -25.88
CA VAL A 100 -4.62 -8.16 -27.15
C VAL A 100 -5.08 -9.23 -28.12
N THR A 101 -6.16 -8.96 -28.84
CA THR A 101 -6.55 -9.74 -30.01
C THR A 101 -5.46 -9.57 -31.08
N PRO A 102 -4.97 -10.67 -31.69
CA PRO A 102 -3.91 -10.65 -32.70
C PRO A 102 -4.32 -9.96 -34.00
#